data_AF-A0A952L2W8-F1
#
_entry.id   AF-A0A952L2W8-F1
#
_cell.length_a   1.000
_cell.length_b   1.000
_cell.length_c   1.000
_cell.angle_alpha   90.00
_cell.angle_beta   90.00
_cell.angle_gamma   90.00
#
_symmetry.space_group_name_H-M   'P 1'
#
loop_
_entity.id
_entity.type
_entity.pdbx_description
1 polymer ?
#
loop_
_entity_poly.entity_id
_entity_poly.type
_entity_poly.pdbx_seq_one_letter_code
_entity_poly.pdbx_strand_id
1 'polypeptide(L)' 'MASKSSQPSDPDAGLRRVSHRELAARIAARKAELGNPELPRNAGARRTPSKRALLAAIDKAGGKW' A
#
# COMPACT_ATOMS: atom_id res chain seq x y z
N MET A 1 -0.71 -30.31 -26.51
CA MET A 1 -1.39 -30.04 -25.22
C MET A 1 -1.62 -28.54 -25.12
N ALA A 2 -2.84 -28.06 -25.35
CA ALA A 2 -3.15 -26.63 -25.18
C ALA A 2 -3.33 -26.33 -23.68
N SER A 3 -2.54 -25.40 -23.14
CA SER A 3 -2.68 -24.93 -21.76
C SER A 3 -3.99 -24.16 -21.63
N LYS A 4 -4.85 -24.60 -20.69
CA LYS A 4 -6.05 -23.86 -20.29
C LYS A 4 -5.58 -22.60 -19.57
N SER A 5 -5.71 -21.43 -20.19
CA SER A 5 -5.48 -20.16 -19.49
C SER A 5 -6.60 -19.97 -18.46
N SER A 6 -6.27 -19.92 -17.18
CA SER A 6 -7.20 -19.46 -16.15
C SER A 6 -7.63 -18.04 -16.48
N GLN A 7 -8.94 -17.79 -16.56
CA GLN A 7 -9.46 -16.44 -16.68
C GLN A 7 -9.00 -15.63 -15.45
N PRO A 8 -8.46 -14.42 -15.62
CA PRO A 8 -8.16 -13.57 -14.48
C PRO A 8 -9.48 -13.22 -13.78
N SER A 9 -9.62 -13.60 -12.51
CA SER A 9 -10.70 -13.10 -11.66
C SER A 9 -10.62 -11.57 -11.63
N ASP A 10 -11.74 -10.88 -11.82
CA ASP A 10 -11.80 -9.44 -11.58
C ASP A 10 -11.48 -9.18 -10.10
N PRO A 11 -10.32 -8.56 -9.78
CA PRO A 11 -9.93 -8.32 -8.39
C PRO A 11 -10.89 -7.37 -7.68
N ASP A 12 -11.71 -6.63 -8.43
CA ASP A 12 -12.65 -5.65 -7.90
C ASP A 12 -14.08 -6.18 -7.83
N ALA A 13 -14.32 -7.46 -8.15
CA ALA A 13 -15.65 -8.06 -8.11
C ALA A 13 -16.27 -7.93 -6.71
N GLY A 14 -17.39 -7.21 -6.62
CA GLY A 14 -18.11 -6.96 -5.36
C GLY A 14 -17.55 -5.83 -4.50
N LEU A 15 -16.48 -5.14 -4.93
CA LEU A 15 -15.94 -3.98 -4.21
C LEU A 15 -16.69 -2.70 -4.57
N ARG A 16 -16.88 -1.84 -3.56
CA ARG A 16 -17.43 -0.49 -3.77
C ARG A 16 -16.31 0.46 -4.20
N ARG A 17 -16.45 1.04 -5.38
CA ARG A 17 -15.61 2.15 -5.86
C ARG A 17 -15.98 3.45 -5.14
N VAL A 18 -14.98 4.20 -4.72
CA VAL A 18 -15.14 5.53 -4.10
C VAL A 18 -14.24 6.53 -4.79
N SER A 19 -14.66 7.80 -4.81
CA SER A 19 -13.81 8.88 -5.33
C SER A 19 -12.68 9.20 -4.34
N HIS A 20 -11.58 9.77 -4.85
CA HIS A 20 -10.51 10.28 -3.98
C HIS A 20 -11.03 11.34 -2.99
N ARG A 21 -12.00 12.17 -3.41
CA ARG A 21 -12.63 13.18 -2.55
C ARG A 21 -13.39 12.53 -1.38
N GLU A 22 -14.19 11.51 -1.67
CA GLU A 22 -14.92 10.77 -0.62
C GLU A 22 -13.95 10.09 0.34
N LEU A 23 -12.91 9.43 -0.19
CA LEU A 23 -11.88 8.77 0.61
C LEU A 23 -11.19 9.78 1.54
N ALA A 24 -10.78 10.94 1.03
CA ALA A 24 -10.12 11.99 1.81
C ALA A 24 -11.01 12.51 2.95
N ALA A 25 -12.30 12.75 2.67
CA ALA A 25 -13.25 13.19 3.69
C ALA A 25 -13.40 12.16 4.82
N ARG A 26 -13.49 10.87 4.48
CA ARG A 26 -13.58 9.78 5.46
C ARG A 26 -12.32 9.65 6.31
N ILE A 27 -11.14 9.78 5.71
CA ILE A 27 -9.86 9.77 6.44
C ILE A 27 -9.80 10.94 7.43
N ALA A 28 -10.19 12.14 7.01
CA ALA A 28 -10.19 13.33 7.87
C ALA A 28 -11.13 13.16 9.08
N ALA A 29 -12.36 12.69 8.84
CA ALA A 29 -13.32 12.39 9.90
C ALA A 29 -12.78 11.38 10.91
N ARG A 30 -12.17 10.29 10.41
CA ARG A 30 -11.60 9.24 11.27
C ARG A 30 -10.40 9.73 12.07
N LYS A 31 -9.55 10.58 11.50
CA LYS A 31 -8.43 11.20 12.22
C LYS A 31 -8.94 12.10 13.34
N ALA A 32 -9.96 12.92 13.09
CA ALA A 32 -10.56 13.78 14.11
C ALA A 32 -11.18 12.96 15.26
N GLU A 33 -11.92 11.90 14.94
CA GLU A 33 -12.50 10.98 15.93
C GLU A 33 -11.43 10.33 16.83
N LEU A 34 -10.27 9.98 16.25
CA LEU A 34 -9.17 9.36 16.98
C LEU A 34 -8.22 10.36 17.67
N GLY A 35 -8.43 11.67 17.52
CA GLY A 35 -7.55 12.69 18.09
C GLY A 35 -6.21 12.85 17.34
N ASN A 36 -6.17 12.51 16.06
CA ASN A 36 -5.00 12.57 15.17
C ASN A 36 -3.73 11.95 15.79
N PRO A 37 -3.76 10.66 16.17
CA PRO A 37 -2.64 10.01 16.82
C PRO A 37 -1.43 9.97 15.88
N GLU A 38 -0.24 10.22 16.41
CA GLU A 38 1.00 9.96 15.67
C GLU A 38 1.15 8.44 15.50
N LEU A 39 0.91 7.96 14.28
CA LEU A 39 1.02 6.55 13.98
C LEU A 39 2.50 6.16 13.87
N PRO A 40 2.96 5.13 14.59
CA PRO A 40 4.33 4.68 14.46
C PRO A 40 4.58 4.22 13.03
N ARG A 41 5.71 4.63 12.44
CA ARG A 41 6.12 4.11 11.14
C ARG A 41 6.34 2.61 11.26
N ASN A 42 5.88 1.87 10.25
CA ASN A 42 6.18 0.44 10.14
C ASN A 42 7.70 0.22 10.20
N ALA A 43 8.17 -0.53 11.19
CA ALA A 43 9.60 -0.80 11.41
C ALA A 43 10.27 -1.57 10.26
N GLY A 44 9.48 -2.14 9.33
CA GLY A 44 10.00 -2.81 8.14
C GLY A 44 10.79 -4.09 8.44
N ALA A 45 10.60 -4.71 9.60
CA ALA A 45 11.40 -5.86 10.07
C ALA A 45 11.28 -7.11 9.18
N ARG A 46 10.21 -7.24 8.39
CA ARG A 46 9.94 -8.40 7.51
C ARG A 46 10.14 -8.09 6.03
N ARG A 47 11.14 -7.28 5.67
CA ARG A 47 11.48 -7.00 4.26
C ARG A 47 12.05 -8.26 3.59
N THR A 48 11.58 -8.54 2.37
CA THR A 48 12.17 -9.57 1.51
C THR A 48 13.61 -9.20 1.11
N PRO A 49 14.45 -10.18 0.69
CA PRO A 49 15.79 -9.89 0.19
C PRO A 49 15.80 -8.87 -0.95
N SER A 50 14.88 -9.00 -1.92
CA SER A 50 14.74 -8.07 -3.04
C SER A 50 14.43 -6.64 -2.57
N LYS A 51 13.54 -6.48 -1.58
CA LYS A 51 13.21 -5.16 -1.04
C LYS A 51 14.41 -4.52 -0.32
N ARG A 52 15.21 -5.31 0.41
CA ARG A 52 16.43 -4.79 1.06
C ARG A 52 17.45 -4.32 0.04
N ALA A 53 17.68 -5.09 -1.03
CA ALA A 53 18.59 -4.71 -2.11
C ALA A 53 18.17 -3.40 -2.78
N LEU A 54 16.87 -3.24 -3.08
CA LEU A 54 16.34 -2.00 -3.63
C LEU A 54 16.58 -0.80 -2.71
N LEU A 55 16.30 -0.94 -1.41
CA LEU A 55 16.47 0.16 -0.46
C LEU A 55 17.95 0.54 -0.30
N ALA A 56 18.87 -0.42 -0.32
CA ALA A 56 20.31 -0.14 -0.32
C ALA A 56 20.76 0.61 -1.58
N ALA A 57 20.19 0.30 -2.74
CA ALA A 57 20.48 1.03 -3.98
C ALA A 57 19.97 2.48 -3.93
N ILE A 58 18.78 2.71 -3.35
CA ILE A 58 18.21 4.05 -3.14
C ILE A 58 19.10 4.86 -2.20
N ASP A 59 19.55 4.26 -1.09
CA ASP A 59 20.44 4.92 -0.12
C ASP A 59 21.79 5.29 -0.76
N LYS A 60 22.38 4.37 -1.55
CA LYS A 60 23.59 4.65 -2.32
C LYS A 60 23.44 5.78 -3.33
N ALA A 61 22.23 5.99 -3.85
CA ALA A 61 21.89 7.11 -4.74
C ALA A 61 21.58 8.41 -3.99
N GLY A 62 21.65 8.43 -2.65
CA GLY A 62 21.37 9.59 -1.81
C GLY A 62 19.89 9.78 -1.43
N GLY A 63 19.02 8.81 -1.72
CA GLY A 63 17.62 8.84 -1.33
C GLY A 63 17.40 8.37 0.10
N LYS A 64 16.45 8.99 0.82
CA LYS A 64 16.03 8.53 2.16
C LYS A 64 14.64 7.89 2.10
N TRP A 65 14.54 6.66 2.61
CA TRP A 65 13.30 5.86 2.60
C TRP A 65 12.90 5.34 3.99
#